data_AF-A0ABD6CUN3-F1
#
_entry.id   AF-A0ABD6CUN3-F1
#
_cell.length_a   1.000
_cell.length_b   1.000
_cell.length_c   1.000
_cell.angle_alpha   90.00
_cell.angle_beta   90.00
_cell.angle_gamma   90.00
#
_symmetry.space_group_name_H-M   'P 1'
#
loop_
_entity.id
_entity.type
_entity.pdbx_description
1 polymer ?
#
loop_
_entity_poly.entity_id
_entity_poly.type
_entity_poly.pdbx_seq_one_letter_code
_entity_poly.pdbx_strand_id
1 'polypeptide(L)'
;MGGVNGGTPSGERSVDRSAATLLLTQDGGRDALDRLDVTPDAAEVLVVSAERSATAAVDDWRASHGSLPAAFGLISFGEFGRSAATRGADDGPSRRSLPGRDVTVTTMSDPGNLQRLGTAVTLYLDDWADTDRDTVVYVDDLTPFVEAGGLEPTFQFLHLLSQTVTGTNATLVVRADASATDEQTVNTLRPLFDAVIDNDAAPPALDTDTLHELLRNPRRRFVLRSLLAEEGTTLDRLAARLAAWENDTDEPTDAERTRAFTALASVHVPRLAEAGLVVFDRSAKRVSLSDAARDAGRLEGYLNESFDD
;
A
#
# COMPACT_ATOMS: atom_id res chain seq x y z
N MET A 1 25.63 42.44 25.57
CA MET A 1 24.33 42.61 24.90
C MET A 1 24.35 41.77 23.65
N GLY A 2 23.76 40.57 23.71
CA GLY A 2 23.67 39.65 22.58
C GLY A 2 22.44 39.99 21.73
N GLY A 3 22.67 40.27 20.44
CA GLY A 3 21.63 40.45 19.45
C GLY A 3 21.19 39.08 18.93
N VAL A 4 19.89 38.86 18.93
CA VAL A 4 19.21 37.59 18.70
C VAL A 4 19.17 37.23 17.21
N ASN A 5 19.42 35.95 16.93
CA ASN A 5 19.20 35.31 15.63
C ASN A 5 17.68 35.24 15.35
N GLY A 6 17.21 35.98 14.35
CA GLY A 6 15.89 35.81 13.74
C GLY A 6 16.00 35.10 12.41
N GLY A 7 16.44 33.83 12.43
CA GLY A 7 16.35 32.94 11.28
C GLY A 7 15.17 32.02 11.48
N THR A 8 14.05 32.31 10.84
CA THR A 8 12.90 31.42 10.72
C THR A 8 13.34 30.17 9.97
N PRO A 9 13.26 28.94 10.53
CA PRO A 9 13.35 27.75 9.71
C PRO A 9 12.00 27.58 9.03
N SER A 10 11.92 27.94 7.75
CA SER A 10 10.96 27.35 6.82
C SER A 10 11.16 25.83 6.88
N GLY A 11 10.21 25.13 7.48
CA GLY A 11 10.39 23.74 7.87
C GLY A 11 9.09 22.99 8.01
N GLU A 12 8.13 23.22 7.10
CA GLU A 12 7.07 22.25 6.82
C GLU A 12 7.35 21.66 5.45
N ARG A 13 8.34 20.76 5.41
CA ARG A 13 8.44 19.79 4.33
C ARG A 13 7.37 18.75 4.62
N SER A 14 6.33 18.78 3.79
CA SER A 14 5.41 17.66 3.54
C SER A 14 6.18 16.35 3.62
N VAL A 15 5.74 15.41 4.46
CA VAL A 15 6.25 14.04 4.42
C VAL A 15 5.94 13.51 3.02
N ASP A 16 6.98 13.08 2.30
CA ASP A 16 6.92 12.57 0.93
C ASP A 16 5.77 11.56 0.77
N ARG A 17 4.72 11.90 0.02
CA ARG A 17 3.90 10.89 -0.65
C ARG A 17 4.76 10.39 -1.79
N SER A 18 5.34 9.21 -1.66
CA SER A 18 6.01 8.52 -2.76
C SER A 18 5.06 8.49 -3.97
N ALA A 19 5.43 9.16 -5.05
CA ALA A 19 4.60 9.28 -6.24
C ALA A 19 4.58 7.95 -7.02
N ALA A 20 5.63 7.13 -6.90
CA ALA A 20 5.71 5.79 -7.47
C ALA A 20 6.21 4.77 -6.45
N THR A 21 5.43 3.70 -6.24
CA THR A 21 5.75 2.58 -5.34
C THR A 21 5.73 1.24 -6.07
N LEU A 22 6.74 0.40 -5.86
CA LEU A 22 6.77 -0.99 -6.29
C LEU A 22 6.45 -1.91 -5.11
N LEU A 23 5.46 -2.78 -5.26
CA LEU A 23 5.05 -3.80 -4.30
C LEU A 23 5.52 -5.17 -4.79
N LEU A 24 6.35 -5.86 -4.00
CA LEU A 24 6.78 -7.23 -4.27
C LEU A 24 5.92 -8.21 -3.46
N THR A 25 5.33 -9.22 -4.11
CA THR A 25 4.50 -10.26 -3.47
C THR A 25 5.00 -11.66 -3.87
N GLN A 26 5.12 -12.61 -2.94
CA GLN A 26 5.59 -13.98 -3.14
C GLN A 26 4.46 -15.01 -3.34
N ASP A 27 3.24 -14.72 -2.90
CA ASP A 27 2.06 -15.49 -3.34
C ASP A 27 1.32 -14.69 -4.42
N GLY A 28 0.66 -15.39 -5.36
CA GLY A 28 -0.20 -14.80 -6.41
C GLY A 28 -1.45 -14.11 -5.84
N GLY A 29 -1.26 -13.33 -4.79
CA GLY A 29 -2.22 -12.82 -3.84
C GLY A 29 -3.11 -11.79 -4.49
N ARG A 30 -4.40 -12.10 -4.44
CA ARG A 30 -5.49 -11.19 -4.82
C ARG A 30 -5.56 -9.94 -3.93
N ASP A 31 -4.81 -9.92 -2.83
CA ASP A 31 -4.88 -9.03 -1.64
C ASP A 31 -4.13 -7.70 -1.76
N ALA A 32 -3.44 -7.41 -2.86
CA ALA A 32 -2.68 -6.15 -2.95
C ALA A 32 -3.57 -4.90 -3.15
N LEU A 33 -4.74 -5.05 -3.78
CA LEU A 33 -5.73 -3.97 -3.88
C LEU A 33 -6.22 -3.53 -2.50
N ASP A 34 -6.35 -4.47 -1.56
CA ASP A 34 -6.86 -4.25 -0.20
C ASP A 34 -5.92 -3.40 0.65
N ARG A 35 -4.66 -3.26 0.22
CA ARG A 35 -3.60 -2.54 0.94
C ARG A 35 -3.37 -1.13 0.40
N LEU A 36 -4.15 -0.69 -0.60
CA LEU A 36 -4.14 0.70 -1.05
C LEU A 36 -4.73 1.59 0.05
N ASP A 37 -3.88 2.44 0.64
CA ASP A 37 -4.29 3.41 1.67
C ASP A 37 -5.04 4.60 1.02
N VAL A 38 -6.30 4.36 0.66
CA VAL A 38 -7.17 5.32 -0.02
C VAL A 38 -8.51 5.43 0.68
N THR A 39 -9.06 6.64 0.70
CA THR A 39 -10.46 6.86 1.12
C THR A 39 -11.37 6.70 -0.09
N PRO A 40 -12.18 5.64 -0.21
CA PRO A 40 -12.88 5.32 -1.46
C PRO A 40 -13.71 6.49 -2.01
N ASP A 41 -14.57 7.08 -1.19
CA ASP A 41 -15.48 8.16 -1.61
C ASP A 41 -14.76 9.48 -2.00
N ALA A 42 -13.44 9.58 -1.77
CA ALA A 42 -12.60 10.73 -2.10
C ALA A 42 -11.47 10.39 -3.09
N ALA A 43 -11.40 9.15 -3.57
CA ALA A 43 -10.34 8.66 -4.43
C ALA A 43 -10.84 8.33 -5.83
N GLU A 44 -9.95 8.49 -6.81
CA GLU A 44 -10.14 8.06 -8.19
C GLU A 44 -9.10 6.99 -8.48
N VAL A 45 -9.56 5.79 -8.81
CA VAL A 45 -8.70 4.61 -8.86
C VAL A 45 -8.74 4.01 -10.24
N LEU A 46 -7.59 3.92 -10.88
CA LEU A 46 -7.39 3.24 -12.16
C LEU A 46 -6.64 1.93 -11.92
N VAL A 47 -7.28 0.80 -12.18
CA VAL A 47 -6.64 -0.52 -12.12
C VAL A 47 -6.29 -1.00 -13.52
N VAL A 48 -5.03 -1.37 -13.73
CA VAL A 48 -4.53 -2.01 -14.94
C VAL A 48 -4.19 -3.46 -14.61
N SER A 49 -4.90 -4.42 -15.20
CA SER A 49 -4.63 -5.83 -14.97
C SER A 49 -4.74 -6.66 -16.25
N ALA A 50 -3.68 -7.43 -16.53
CA ALA A 50 -3.64 -8.35 -17.66
C ALA A 50 -4.36 -9.67 -17.36
N GLU A 51 -4.43 -10.08 -16.09
CA GLU A 51 -4.99 -11.37 -15.70
C GLU A 51 -6.36 -11.24 -15.02
N ARG A 52 -6.57 -10.15 -14.27
CA ARG A 52 -7.81 -9.93 -13.52
C ARG A 52 -8.88 -9.34 -14.43
N SER A 53 -10.06 -9.97 -14.42
CA SER A 53 -11.23 -9.41 -15.10
C SER A 53 -11.74 -8.15 -14.37
N ALA A 54 -12.39 -7.24 -15.10
CA ALA A 54 -12.98 -6.04 -14.51
C ALA A 54 -14.00 -6.36 -13.39
N THR A 55 -14.79 -7.42 -13.54
CA THR A 55 -15.75 -7.85 -12.50
C THR A 55 -15.03 -8.30 -11.24
N ALA A 56 -13.97 -9.11 -11.38
CA ALA A 56 -13.18 -9.56 -10.24
C ALA A 56 -12.55 -8.38 -9.50
N ALA A 57 -11.93 -7.43 -10.22
CA ALA A 57 -11.37 -6.22 -9.61
C ALA A 57 -12.40 -5.41 -8.80
N VAL A 58 -13.64 -5.31 -9.31
CA VAL A 58 -14.74 -4.62 -8.62
C VAL A 58 -15.21 -5.37 -7.36
N ASP A 59 -15.30 -6.68 -7.45
CA ASP A 59 -15.76 -7.52 -6.33
C ASP A 59 -14.70 -7.59 -5.23
N ASP A 60 -13.43 -7.73 -5.59
CA ASP A 60 -12.28 -7.72 -4.68
C ASP A 60 -12.18 -6.37 -3.96
N TRP A 61 -12.26 -5.25 -4.69
CA TRP A 61 -12.28 -3.92 -4.09
C TRP A 61 -13.41 -3.74 -3.06
N ARG A 62 -14.63 -4.17 -3.39
CA ARG A 62 -15.76 -4.04 -2.46
C ARG A 62 -15.58 -4.91 -1.23
N ALA A 63 -14.98 -6.08 -1.37
CA ALA A 63 -14.75 -6.98 -0.25
C ALA A 63 -13.84 -6.33 0.79
N SER A 64 -12.84 -5.55 0.37
CA SER A 64 -11.89 -4.90 1.27
C SER A 64 -12.25 -3.49 1.72
N HIS A 65 -12.75 -2.65 0.81
CA HIS A 65 -13.00 -1.23 1.09
C HIS A 65 -14.47 -0.92 1.41
N GLY A 66 -15.37 -1.92 1.29
CA GLY A 66 -16.79 -1.84 1.58
C GLY A 66 -17.64 -0.99 0.61
N SER A 67 -17.02 -0.02 -0.05
CA SER A 67 -17.65 0.91 -1.02
C SER A 67 -16.75 1.06 -2.26
N LEU A 68 -17.32 1.55 -3.36
CA LEU A 68 -16.55 1.85 -4.57
C LEU A 68 -15.83 3.19 -4.44
N PRO A 69 -14.73 3.39 -5.18
CA PRO A 69 -14.12 4.70 -5.23
C PRO A 69 -15.03 5.69 -5.98
N ALA A 70 -14.76 6.97 -5.79
CA ALA A 70 -15.53 8.07 -6.35
C ALA A 70 -15.50 8.09 -7.88
N ALA A 71 -14.43 7.54 -8.48
CA ALA A 71 -14.38 7.06 -9.85
C ALA A 71 -13.51 5.80 -9.93
N PHE A 72 -13.93 4.81 -10.71
CA PHE A 72 -13.24 3.53 -10.86
C PHE A 72 -12.95 3.21 -12.34
N GLY A 73 -11.73 3.47 -12.78
CA GLY A 73 -11.23 3.06 -14.08
C GLY A 73 -10.67 1.64 -14.03
N LEU A 74 -10.99 0.82 -15.02
CA LEU A 74 -10.47 -0.54 -15.16
C LEU A 74 -9.92 -0.72 -16.57
N ILE A 75 -8.66 -1.13 -16.72
CA ILE A 75 -8.06 -1.55 -17.99
C ILE A 75 -7.78 -3.05 -17.84
N SER A 76 -8.51 -3.85 -18.62
CA SER A 76 -8.42 -5.31 -18.59
C SER A 76 -8.01 -5.87 -19.94
N PHE A 77 -7.26 -6.97 -19.95
CA PHE A 77 -6.86 -7.69 -21.15
C PHE A 77 -7.64 -8.99 -21.20
N GLY A 78 -8.79 -9.00 -21.89
CA GLY A 78 -9.78 -10.07 -21.75
C GLY A 78 -10.05 -10.87 -23.03
N GLU A 79 -10.31 -12.17 -22.86
CA GLU A 79 -11.14 -13.04 -23.71
C GLU A 79 -12.61 -12.54 -23.88
N PHE A 80 -12.93 -11.28 -23.57
CA PHE A 80 -14.26 -10.68 -23.76
C PHE A 80 -14.71 -10.65 -25.25
N GLY A 81 -13.85 -11.10 -26.16
CA GLY A 81 -14.07 -11.18 -27.60
C GLY A 81 -15.13 -12.18 -28.10
N ARG A 82 -15.75 -13.03 -27.27
CA ARG A 82 -16.83 -13.93 -27.78
C ARG A 82 -18.21 -13.28 -27.91
N SER A 83 -18.46 -12.11 -27.29
CA SER A 83 -19.77 -11.43 -27.38
C SER A 83 -19.73 -10.04 -28.01
N ALA A 84 -18.58 -9.57 -28.49
CA ALA A 84 -18.40 -8.25 -29.10
C ALA A 84 -18.01 -8.27 -30.58
N ALA A 85 -17.99 -9.45 -31.22
CA ALA A 85 -17.80 -9.59 -32.65
C ALA A 85 -19.04 -9.10 -33.42
N THR A 86 -19.27 -7.78 -33.46
CA THR A 86 -20.13 -7.11 -34.45
C THR A 86 -19.97 -5.57 -34.48
N ARG A 87 -19.01 -4.96 -33.77
CA ARG A 87 -18.73 -3.53 -33.98
C ARG A 87 -17.31 -3.32 -34.48
N GLY A 88 -17.25 -2.65 -35.63
CA GLY A 88 -16.08 -2.52 -36.49
C GLY A 88 -14.87 -1.93 -35.79
N ALA A 89 -13.72 -2.22 -36.39
CA ALA A 89 -12.41 -1.73 -36.02
C ALA A 89 -12.42 -0.21 -35.82
N ASP A 90 -12.40 0.20 -34.56
CA ASP A 90 -11.92 1.51 -34.14
C ASP A 90 -10.58 1.27 -33.45
N ASP A 91 -9.53 1.95 -33.90
CA ASP A 91 -8.14 1.65 -33.53
C ASP A 91 -7.72 2.32 -32.20
N GLY A 92 -8.69 2.65 -31.35
CA GLY A 92 -8.50 3.22 -30.01
C GLY A 92 -8.97 2.31 -28.87
N PRO A 93 -8.53 2.56 -27.62
CA PRO A 93 -9.04 1.85 -26.44
C PRO A 93 -10.57 2.03 -26.33
N SER A 94 -11.32 0.93 -26.37
CA SER A 94 -12.78 0.97 -26.29
C SER A 94 -13.24 1.11 -24.83
N ARG A 95 -13.59 2.34 -24.42
CA ARG A 95 -14.13 2.66 -23.09
C ARG A 95 -15.64 2.39 -23.01
N ARG A 96 -16.08 1.74 -21.94
CA ARG A 96 -17.49 1.47 -21.64
C ARG A 96 -17.79 1.81 -20.18
N SER A 97 -18.67 2.78 -19.96
CA SER A 97 -19.24 3.04 -18.63
C SER A 97 -20.29 1.98 -18.30
N LEU A 98 -20.28 1.46 -17.07
CA LEU A 98 -21.29 0.54 -16.57
C LEU A 98 -22.47 1.35 -15.98
N PRO A 99 -23.72 1.08 -16.39
CA PRO A 99 -24.87 1.88 -15.95
C PRO A 99 -25.07 1.78 -14.42
N GLY A 100 -25.20 2.94 -13.77
CA GLY A 100 -25.46 3.06 -12.33
C GLY A 100 -24.24 2.94 -11.43
N ARG A 101 -23.03 2.96 -11.99
CA ARG A 101 -21.77 2.93 -11.23
C ARG A 101 -20.77 3.86 -11.89
N ASP A 102 -20.00 4.61 -11.11
CA ASP A 102 -18.86 5.42 -11.59
C ASP A 102 -17.68 4.51 -12.01
N VAL A 103 -17.98 3.41 -12.71
CA VAL A 103 -17.04 2.39 -13.16
C VAL A 103 -16.95 2.46 -14.68
N THR A 104 -15.75 2.70 -15.19
CA THR A 104 -15.44 2.72 -16.61
C THR A 104 -14.45 1.63 -16.93
N VAL A 105 -14.77 0.79 -17.92
CA VAL A 105 -13.94 -0.34 -18.33
C VAL A 105 -13.38 -0.09 -19.71
N THR A 106 -12.07 -0.26 -19.87
CA THR A 106 -11.35 -0.31 -21.14
C THR A 106 -10.85 -1.74 -21.36
N THR A 107 -11.14 -2.31 -22.51
CA THR A 107 -10.61 -3.63 -22.88
C THR A 107 -9.54 -3.50 -23.95
N MET A 108 -8.44 -4.23 -23.75
CA MET A 108 -7.33 -4.32 -24.70
C MET A 108 -7.05 -5.78 -25.06
N SER A 109 -6.43 -6.01 -26.21
CA SER A 109 -6.20 -7.37 -26.75
C SER A 109 -4.78 -7.88 -26.56
N ASP A 110 -3.82 -6.99 -26.30
CA ASP A 110 -2.39 -7.31 -26.27
C ASP A 110 -1.69 -6.52 -25.15
N PRO A 111 -1.19 -7.20 -24.10
CA PRO A 111 -0.42 -6.56 -23.02
C PRO A 111 0.95 -6.06 -23.50
N GLY A 112 1.51 -6.57 -24.60
CA GLY A 112 2.76 -6.06 -25.18
C GLY A 112 2.64 -4.68 -25.81
N ASN A 113 1.41 -4.19 -26.05
CA ASN A 113 1.17 -2.88 -26.67
C ASN A 113 1.16 -1.75 -25.62
N LEU A 114 2.34 -1.51 -25.03
CA LEU A 114 2.55 -0.53 -23.97
C LEU A 114 2.26 0.92 -24.41
N GLN A 115 2.41 1.23 -25.69
CA GLN A 115 2.04 2.54 -26.23
C GLN A 115 0.53 2.78 -26.11
N ARG A 116 -0.30 1.81 -26.51
CA ARG A 116 -1.76 1.92 -26.35
C ARG A 116 -2.17 1.93 -24.89
N LEU A 117 -1.47 1.17 -24.03
CA LEU A 117 -1.71 1.19 -22.60
C LEU A 117 -1.43 2.58 -22.02
N GLY A 118 -0.30 3.19 -22.38
CA GLY A 118 0.04 4.57 -22.00
C GLY A 118 -1.06 5.56 -22.40
N THR A 119 -1.50 5.53 -23.66
CA THR A 119 -2.61 6.36 -24.13
C THR A 119 -3.89 6.13 -23.31
N ALA A 120 -4.24 4.87 -23.03
CA ALA A 120 -5.43 4.56 -22.25
C ALA A 120 -5.33 5.11 -20.82
N VAL A 121 -4.18 4.99 -20.16
CA VAL A 121 -3.94 5.53 -18.82
C VAL A 121 -4.02 7.05 -18.82
N THR A 122 -3.35 7.73 -19.76
CA THR A 122 -3.38 9.19 -19.87
C THR A 122 -4.80 9.71 -20.08
N LEU A 123 -5.64 9.02 -20.86
CA LEU A 123 -7.03 9.41 -21.06
C LEU A 123 -7.86 9.41 -19.76
N TYR A 124 -7.58 8.51 -18.81
CA TYR A 124 -8.22 8.54 -17.50
C TYR A 124 -7.67 9.68 -16.63
N LEU A 125 -6.34 9.86 -16.62
CA LEU A 125 -5.70 10.95 -15.87
C LEU A 125 -6.16 12.33 -16.36
N ASP A 126 -6.32 12.51 -17.67
CA ASP A 126 -6.83 13.75 -18.25
C ASP A 126 -8.30 14.00 -17.88
N ASP A 127 -9.14 12.95 -17.89
CA ASP A 127 -10.55 13.06 -17.47
C ASP A 127 -10.71 13.42 -15.99
N TRP A 128 -9.69 13.10 -15.17
CA TRP A 128 -9.65 13.29 -13.72
C TRP A 128 -8.82 14.50 -13.28
N ALA A 129 -8.07 15.14 -14.19
CA ALA A 129 -7.11 16.18 -13.85
C ALA A 129 -7.70 17.42 -13.16
N ASP A 130 -8.99 17.70 -13.39
CA ASP A 130 -9.70 18.85 -12.83
C ASP A 130 -10.44 18.53 -11.50
N THR A 131 -10.24 17.34 -10.93
CA THR A 131 -10.85 16.95 -9.66
C THR A 131 -9.88 17.18 -8.50
N ASP A 132 -10.38 17.65 -7.34
CA ASP A 132 -9.58 17.78 -6.11
C ASP A 132 -9.46 16.42 -5.37
N ARG A 133 -9.38 15.30 -6.11
CA ARG A 133 -9.42 13.94 -5.56
C ARG A 133 -8.08 13.25 -5.62
N ASP A 134 -7.86 12.34 -4.67
CA ASP A 134 -6.64 11.53 -4.64
C ASP A 134 -6.70 10.49 -5.78
N THR A 135 -5.91 10.72 -6.83
CA THR A 135 -5.84 9.83 -7.99
C THR A 135 -4.77 8.76 -7.81
N VAL A 136 -5.14 7.49 -7.98
CA VAL A 136 -4.26 6.33 -7.87
C VAL A 136 -4.30 5.49 -9.14
N VAL A 137 -3.14 5.23 -9.72
CA VAL A 137 -2.95 4.26 -10.80
C VAL A 137 -2.31 3.02 -10.22
N TYR A 138 -3.03 1.91 -10.25
CA TYR A 138 -2.58 0.62 -9.74
C TYR A 138 -2.36 -0.37 -10.89
N VAL A 139 -1.13 -0.85 -11.06
CA VAL A 139 -0.77 -1.91 -12.02
C VAL A 139 -0.68 -3.23 -11.27
N ASP A 140 -1.61 -4.14 -11.57
CA ASP A 140 -1.88 -5.34 -10.78
C ASP A 140 -0.81 -6.41 -10.91
N ASP A 141 -0.13 -6.56 -12.04
CA ASP A 141 1.04 -7.44 -12.16
C ASP A 141 1.91 -6.99 -13.33
N LEU A 142 3.22 -6.88 -13.12
CA LEU A 142 4.17 -6.57 -14.20
C LEU A 142 4.51 -7.77 -15.06
N THR A 143 4.42 -8.99 -14.53
CA THR A 143 4.89 -10.21 -15.20
C THR A 143 4.32 -10.36 -16.61
N PRO A 144 2.99 -10.22 -16.84
CA PRO A 144 2.43 -10.38 -18.18
C PRO A 144 2.92 -9.33 -19.19
N PHE A 145 3.27 -8.12 -18.73
CA PHE A 145 3.80 -7.06 -19.59
C PHE A 145 5.26 -7.30 -19.97
N VAL A 146 6.07 -7.76 -19.01
CA VAL A 146 7.47 -8.15 -19.26
C VAL A 146 7.55 -9.36 -20.16
N GLU A 147 6.70 -10.37 -19.97
CA GLU A 147 6.65 -11.57 -20.81
C GLU A 147 6.21 -11.26 -22.25
N ALA A 148 5.21 -10.40 -22.44
CA ALA A 148 4.68 -10.08 -23.76
C ALA A 148 5.53 -9.04 -24.53
N GLY A 149 5.99 -7.99 -23.83
CA GLY A 149 6.66 -6.84 -24.44
C GLY A 149 8.17 -6.79 -24.19
N GLY A 150 8.70 -7.57 -23.26
CA GLY A 150 10.09 -7.51 -22.81
C GLY A 150 10.34 -6.47 -21.70
N LEU A 151 11.47 -6.63 -21.00
CA LEU A 151 11.84 -5.78 -19.87
C LEU A 151 12.14 -4.33 -20.28
N GLU A 152 12.88 -4.12 -21.37
CA GLU A 152 13.28 -2.77 -21.78
C GLU A 152 12.07 -1.90 -22.19
N PRO A 153 11.13 -2.36 -23.03
CA PRO A 153 9.90 -1.60 -23.29
C PRO A 153 9.06 -1.36 -22.04
N THR A 154 8.96 -2.36 -21.14
CA THR A 154 8.24 -2.22 -19.87
C THR A 154 8.87 -1.17 -18.96
N PHE A 155 10.20 -1.15 -18.86
CA PHE A 155 10.95 -0.12 -18.13
C PHE A 155 10.66 1.28 -18.70
N GLN A 156 10.73 1.45 -20.03
CA GLN A 156 10.44 2.73 -20.68
C GLN A 156 9.01 3.19 -20.41
N PHE A 157 8.04 2.28 -20.51
CA PHE A 157 6.64 2.57 -20.19
C PHE A 157 6.47 3.02 -18.74
N LEU A 158 7.03 2.28 -17.78
CA LEU A 158 6.94 2.62 -16.36
C LEU A 158 7.65 3.95 -16.04
N HIS A 159 8.77 4.24 -16.70
CA HIS A 159 9.46 5.52 -16.55
C HIS A 159 8.62 6.70 -17.05
N LEU A 160 7.96 6.56 -18.20
CA LEU A 160 7.06 7.59 -18.71
C LEU A 160 5.80 7.73 -17.84
N LEU A 161 5.27 6.61 -17.35
CA LEU A 161 4.12 6.62 -16.46
C LEU A 161 4.44 7.28 -15.11
N SER A 162 5.60 6.97 -14.51
CA SER A 162 6.02 7.60 -13.24
C SER A 162 6.20 9.12 -13.39
N GLN A 163 6.72 9.58 -14.53
CA GLN A 163 6.78 11.01 -14.85
C GLN A 163 5.38 11.63 -15.02
N THR A 164 4.47 10.91 -15.68
CA THR A 164 3.09 11.39 -15.94
C THR A 164 2.31 11.55 -14.64
N VAL A 165 2.37 10.57 -13.73
CA VAL A 165 1.67 10.64 -12.43
C VAL A 165 2.25 11.73 -11.55
N THR A 166 3.57 11.93 -11.57
CA THR A 166 4.22 13.01 -10.81
C THR A 166 3.75 14.38 -11.30
N GLY A 167 3.58 14.57 -12.62
CA GLY A 167 3.08 15.81 -13.21
C GLY A 167 1.60 16.09 -12.94
N THR A 168 0.82 15.05 -12.65
CA THR A 168 -0.64 15.13 -12.40
C THR A 168 -1.00 15.00 -10.92
N ASN A 169 0.00 14.96 -10.03
CA ASN A 169 -0.17 14.71 -8.58
C ASN A 169 -0.94 13.41 -8.27
N ALA A 170 -0.87 12.44 -9.19
CA ALA A 170 -1.38 11.10 -9.00
C ALA A 170 -0.31 10.22 -8.36
N THR A 171 -0.74 9.12 -7.74
CA THR A 171 0.14 8.10 -7.17
C THR A 171 0.13 6.86 -8.06
N LEU A 172 1.31 6.31 -8.36
CA LEU A 172 1.50 5.05 -9.06
C LEU A 172 1.88 3.96 -8.07
N VAL A 173 1.13 2.87 -8.08
CA VAL A 173 1.44 1.64 -7.34
C VAL A 173 1.53 0.50 -8.35
N VAL A 174 2.64 -0.23 -8.32
CA VAL A 174 2.90 -1.31 -9.27
C VAL A 174 3.21 -2.56 -8.48
N ARG A 175 2.51 -3.66 -8.74
CA ARG A 175 2.82 -4.95 -8.15
C ARG A 175 3.69 -5.79 -9.09
N ALA A 176 4.67 -6.46 -8.53
CA ALA A 176 5.42 -7.52 -9.19
C ALA A 176 5.42 -8.77 -8.32
N ASP A 177 5.18 -9.92 -8.92
CA ASP A 177 5.32 -11.20 -8.25
C ASP A 177 6.83 -11.50 -8.09
N ALA A 178 7.33 -11.54 -6.86
CA ALA A 178 8.72 -11.81 -6.51
C ALA A 178 9.12 -13.27 -6.73
N SER A 179 8.15 -14.19 -6.81
CA SER A 179 8.39 -15.60 -7.17
C SER A 179 8.58 -15.78 -8.67
N ALA A 180 7.91 -14.96 -9.48
CA ALA A 180 8.00 -14.97 -10.94
C ALA A 180 9.04 -13.98 -11.51
N THR A 181 9.37 -12.93 -10.75
CA THR A 181 10.31 -11.87 -11.16
C THR A 181 11.67 -12.09 -10.50
N ASP A 182 12.72 -12.29 -11.30
CA ASP A 182 14.07 -12.47 -10.78
C ASP A 182 14.64 -11.17 -10.17
N GLU A 183 15.61 -11.32 -9.25
CA GLU A 183 16.23 -10.21 -8.53
C GLU A 183 16.90 -9.18 -9.46
N GLN A 184 17.45 -9.62 -10.59
CA GLN A 184 18.09 -8.72 -11.56
C GLN A 184 17.04 -7.83 -12.25
N THR A 185 15.88 -8.38 -12.58
CA THR A 185 14.74 -7.61 -13.11
C THR A 185 14.24 -6.59 -12.09
N VAL A 186 14.05 -6.99 -10.82
CA VAL A 186 13.65 -6.07 -9.75
C VAL A 186 14.68 -4.95 -9.56
N ASN A 187 15.97 -5.28 -9.51
CA ASN A 187 17.05 -4.30 -9.39
C ASN A 187 17.12 -3.34 -10.57
N THR A 188 16.73 -3.79 -11.76
CA THR A 188 16.65 -2.95 -12.96
C THR A 188 15.48 -1.96 -12.85
N LEU A 189 14.33 -2.39 -12.33
CA LEU A 189 13.13 -1.56 -12.21
C LEU A 189 13.17 -0.60 -11.00
N ARG A 190 13.87 -0.98 -9.93
CA ARG A 190 13.98 -0.22 -8.66
C ARG A 190 14.22 1.28 -8.80
N PRO A 191 15.10 1.79 -9.69
CA PRO A 191 15.34 3.22 -9.85
C PRO A 191 14.15 4.03 -10.37
N LEU A 192 13.09 3.37 -10.87
CA LEU A 192 11.86 4.03 -11.33
C LEU A 192 10.88 4.40 -10.22
N PHE A 193 11.09 3.87 -9.02
CA PHE A 193 10.17 3.98 -7.89
C PHE A 193 10.83 4.71 -6.72
N ASP A 194 10.06 5.54 -6.03
CA ASP A 194 10.49 6.24 -4.82
C ASP A 194 10.58 5.28 -3.63
N ALA A 195 9.73 4.24 -3.64
CA ALA A 195 9.69 3.20 -2.63
C ALA A 195 9.55 1.81 -3.27
N VAL A 196 10.24 0.82 -2.69
CA VAL A 196 10.03 -0.60 -2.99
C VAL A 196 9.67 -1.29 -1.67
N ILE A 197 8.48 -1.88 -1.63
CA ILE A 197 7.94 -2.56 -0.46
C ILE A 197 7.88 -4.04 -0.80
N ASP A 198 8.56 -4.86 -0.03
CA ASP A 198 8.41 -6.31 -0.12
C ASP A 198 7.39 -6.77 0.91
N ASN A 199 6.26 -7.27 0.42
CA ASN A 199 5.10 -7.61 1.23
C ASN A 199 5.17 -9.04 1.78
N ASP A 200 5.98 -9.90 1.16
CA ASP A 200 6.19 -11.29 1.57
C ASP A 200 7.66 -11.59 1.94
N ALA A 201 8.55 -10.60 1.86
CA ALA A 201 9.75 -10.60 2.69
C ALA A 201 9.28 -10.81 4.13
N ALA A 202 9.62 -11.99 4.67
CA ALA A 202 9.69 -12.16 6.11
C ALA A 202 10.38 -10.90 6.67
N PRO A 203 9.78 -10.20 7.66
CA PRO A 203 10.35 -8.98 8.22
C PRO A 203 11.81 -9.26 8.48
N PRO A 204 12.72 -8.49 7.85
CA PRO A 204 14.05 -8.92 7.43
C PRO A 204 14.62 -9.90 8.44
N ALA A 205 14.43 -11.21 8.20
CA ALA A 205 14.32 -12.24 9.25
C ALA A 205 14.93 -11.75 10.56
N LEU A 206 14.14 -11.04 11.40
CA LEU A 206 14.72 -10.26 12.50
C LEU A 206 15.65 -11.23 13.22
N ASP A 207 16.95 -11.00 13.11
CA ASP A 207 17.89 -11.92 13.69
C ASP A 207 17.59 -11.96 15.19
N THR A 208 17.76 -13.13 15.80
CA THR A 208 17.29 -13.35 17.17
C THR A 208 17.77 -12.25 18.10
N ASP A 209 18.96 -11.69 17.85
CA ASP A 209 19.55 -10.58 18.60
C ASP A 209 18.78 -9.26 18.43
N THR A 210 18.43 -8.85 17.20
CA THR A 210 17.61 -7.63 16.98
C THR A 210 16.21 -7.78 17.56
N LEU A 211 15.60 -8.95 17.39
CA LEU A 211 14.29 -9.22 18.00
C LEU A 211 14.39 -9.19 19.54
N HIS A 212 15.44 -9.75 20.11
CA HIS A 212 15.70 -9.72 21.55
C HIS A 212 15.90 -8.29 22.06
N GLU A 213 16.72 -7.46 21.39
CA GLU A 213 16.92 -6.06 21.75
C GLU A 213 15.61 -5.26 21.68
N LEU A 214 14.82 -5.53 20.65
CA LEU A 214 13.52 -4.90 20.47
C LEU A 214 12.53 -5.36 21.56
N LEU A 215 12.45 -6.65 21.89
CA LEU A 215 11.55 -7.16 22.92
C LEU A 215 12.02 -6.90 24.36
N ARG A 216 13.26 -6.42 24.58
CA ARG A 216 13.74 -5.98 25.89
C ARG A 216 12.88 -4.88 26.52
N ASN A 217 12.22 -4.05 25.71
CA ASN A 217 11.35 -3.01 26.23
C ASN A 217 9.95 -3.55 26.57
N PRO A 218 9.49 -3.40 27.83
CA PRO A 218 8.20 -3.93 28.27
C PRO A 218 7.00 -3.34 27.52
N ARG A 219 7.05 -2.07 27.11
CA ARG A 219 5.96 -1.43 26.35
C ARG A 219 5.80 -2.04 24.97
N ARG A 220 6.90 -2.40 24.29
CA ARG A 220 6.85 -3.09 22.98
C ARG A 220 6.26 -4.49 23.11
N ARG A 221 6.63 -5.24 24.17
CA ARG A 221 6.00 -6.54 24.49
C ARG A 221 4.51 -6.39 24.78
N PHE A 222 4.12 -5.36 25.54
CA PHE A 222 2.72 -5.07 25.85
C PHE A 222 1.88 -4.83 24.59
N VAL A 223 2.41 -4.03 23.65
CA VAL A 223 1.75 -3.78 22.35
C VAL A 223 1.52 -5.09 21.62
N LEU A 224 2.57 -5.89 21.41
CA LEU A 224 2.47 -7.15 20.67
C LEU A 224 1.49 -8.14 21.32
N ARG A 225 1.54 -8.30 22.65
CA ARG A 225 0.59 -9.15 23.39
C ARG A 225 -0.85 -8.66 23.26
N SER A 226 -1.06 -7.35 23.26
CA SER A 226 -2.41 -6.78 23.11
C SER A 226 -2.98 -7.04 21.71
N LEU A 227 -2.13 -7.02 20.68
CA LEU A 227 -2.53 -7.26 19.29
C LEU A 227 -2.60 -8.75 18.92
N LEU A 228 -1.95 -9.63 19.69
CA LEU A 228 -2.17 -11.08 19.58
C LEU A 228 -3.56 -11.48 20.10
N ALA A 229 -4.09 -10.73 21.07
CA ALA A 229 -5.42 -10.99 21.62
C ALA A 229 -6.58 -10.39 20.79
N GLU A 230 -6.31 -9.37 19.97
CA GLU A 230 -7.30 -8.64 19.17
C GLU A 230 -6.71 -8.30 17.79
N GLU A 231 -7.41 -8.59 16.68
CA GLU A 231 -6.92 -8.46 15.29
C GLU A 231 -6.42 -7.04 14.90
N GLY A 232 -6.71 -6.03 15.72
CA GLY A 232 -6.18 -4.68 15.65
C GLY A 232 -6.92 -3.76 16.63
N THR A 233 -6.32 -2.61 16.96
CA THR A 233 -6.90 -1.68 17.93
C THR A 233 -6.55 -0.22 17.62
N THR A 234 -7.22 0.72 18.28
CA THR A 234 -6.86 2.14 18.17
C THR A 234 -5.70 2.47 19.10
N LEU A 235 -4.86 3.42 18.69
CA LEU A 235 -3.73 3.90 19.48
C LEU A 235 -4.18 4.47 20.83
N ASP A 236 -5.33 5.14 20.87
CA ASP A 236 -5.94 5.65 22.09
C ASP A 236 -6.35 4.52 23.06
N ARG A 237 -6.96 3.43 22.55
CA ARG A 237 -7.31 2.26 23.37
C ARG A 237 -6.07 1.54 23.88
N LEU A 238 -5.06 1.40 23.03
CA LEU A 238 -3.78 0.79 23.39
C LEU A 238 -3.03 1.63 24.45
N ALA A 239 -3.07 2.96 24.33
CA ALA A 239 -2.51 3.89 25.29
C ALA A 239 -3.21 3.83 26.65
N ALA A 240 -4.54 3.76 26.66
CA ALA A 240 -5.31 3.61 27.90
C ALA A 240 -4.97 2.30 28.63
N ARG A 241 -4.90 1.19 27.88
CA ARG A 241 -4.50 -0.12 28.43
C ARG A 241 -3.05 -0.13 28.91
N LEU A 242 -2.15 0.50 28.18
CA LEU A 242 -0.74 0.61 28.59
C LEU A 242 -0.63 1.45 29.87
N ALA A 243 -1.31 2.60 29.94
CA ALA A 243 -1.30 3.45 31.12
C ALA A 243 -1.86 2.73 32.36
N ALA A 244 -2.93 1.95 32.20
CA ALA A 244 -3.49 1.10 33.26
C ALA A 244 -2.45 0.08 33.75
N TRP A 245 -1.80 -0.62 32.82
CA TRP A 245 -0.78 -1.63 33.12
C TRP A 245 0.47 -1.04 33.80
N GLU A 246 0.93 0.14 33.38
CA GLU A 246 2.13 0.77 33.95
C GLU A 246 1.95 1.33 35.36
N ASN A 247 0.73 1.74 35.70
CA ASN A 247 0.42 2.38 36.98
C ASN A 247 -0.35 1.44 37.92
N ASP A 248 -0.52 0.17 37.53
CA ASP A 248 -1.25 -0.87 38.29
C ASP A 248 -2.64 -0.38 38.75
N THR A 249 -3.42 0.13 37.79
CA THR A 249 -4.73 0.75 38.05
C THR A 249 -5.71 0.49 36.91
N ASP A 250 -6.98 0.33 37.25
CA ASP A 250 -8.06 0.22 36.26
C ASP A 250 -8.51 1.59 35.71
N GLU A 251 -8.18 2.68 36.42
CA GLU A 251 -8.59 4.05 36.09
C GLU A 251 -7.36 4.97 35.98
N PRO A 252 -6.55 4.85 34.91
CA PRO A 252 -5.42 5.75 34.70
C PRO A 252 -5.90 7.17 34.41
N THR A 253 -5.19 8.16 34.94
CA THR A 253 -5.46 9.59 34.74
C THR A 253 -5.24 10.00 33.28
N ASP A 254 -5.85 11.11 32.86
CA ASP A 254 -5.66 11.66 31.51
C ASP A 254 -4.18 11.98 31.21
N ALA A 255 -3.43 12.42 32.23
CA ALA A 255 -2.00 12.68 32.09
C ALA A 255 -1.21 11.39 31.84
N GLU A 256 -1.54 10.29 32.51
CA GLU A 256 -0.92 8.97 32.28
C GLU A 256 -1.27 8.42 30.90
N ARG A 257 -2.54 8.51 30.49
CA ARG A 257 -3.00 8.11 29.15
C ARG A 257 -2.29 8.90 28.06
N THR A 258 -2.15 10.21 28.23
CA THR A 258 -1.46 11.09 27.28
C THR A 258 0.01 10.72 27.15
N ARG A 259 0.71 10.46 28.27
CA ARG A 259 2.11 10.02 28.25
C ARG A 259 2.28 8.68 27.54
N ALA A 260 1.41 7.71 27.83
CA ALA A 260 1.41 6.41 27.17
C ALA A 260 1.15 6.56 25.66
N PHE A 261 0.17 7.39 25.27
CA PHE A 261 -0.14 7.68 23.88
C PHE A 261 1.06 8.28 23.14
N THR A 262 1.69 9.33 23.68
CA THR A 262 2.86 9.94 23.05
C THR A 262 3.98 8.93 22.87
N ALA A 263 4.29 8.12 23.89
CA ALA A 263 5.33 7.11 23.80
C ALA A 263 5.03 6.02 22.75
N LEU A 264 3.77 5.57 22.67
CA LEU A 264 3.35 4.63 21.64
C LEU A 264 3.48 5.24 20.25
N ALA A 265 2.94 6.45 20.06
CA ALA A 265 2.90 7.15 18.77
C ALA A 265 4.29 7.50 18.23
N SER A 266 5.22 7.94 19.09
CA SER A 266 6.49 8.51 18.65
C SER A 266 7.68 7.56 18.75
N VAL A 267 7.57 6.47 19.52
CA VAL A 267 8.71 5.55 19.76
C VAL A 267 8.33 4.11 19.51
N HIS A 268 7.33 3.58 20.22
CA HIS A 268 7.16 2.12 20.30
C HIS A 268 6.50 1.56 19.06
N VAL A 269 5.40 2.14 18.59
CA VAL A 269 4.69 1.68 17.41
C VAL A 269 5.53 1.91 16.14
N PRO A 270 6.14 3.09 15.92
CA PRO A 270 7.03 3.28 14.77
C PRO A 270 8.18 2.26 14.71
N ARG A 271 8.87 1.99 15.82
CA ARG A 271 9.95 0.99 15.84
C ARG A 271 9.48 -0.43 15.58
N LEU A 272 8.28 -0.79 16.05
CA LEU A 272 7.70 -2.10 15.74
C LEU A 272 7.31 -2.20 14.26
N ALA A 273 6.86 -1.09 13.65
CA ALA A 273 6.51 -1.03 12.24
C ALA A 273 7.76 -1.07 11.35
N GLU A 274 8.82 -0.35 11.72
CA GLU A 274 10.14 -0.43 11.05
C GLU A 274 10.71 -1.85 11.08
N ALA A 275 10.48 -2.58 12.17
CA ALA A 275 10.86 -3.98 12.30
C ALA A 275 9.88 -4.95 11.60
N GLY A 276 8.83 -4.44 10.96
CA GLY A 276 7.83 -5.24 10.24
C GLY A 276 6.94 -6.10 11.14
N LEU A 277 6.84 -5.80 12.44
CA LEU A 277 6.02 -6.57 13.40
C LEU A 277 4.59 -6.06 13.52
N VAL A 278 4.35 -4.79 13.21
CA VAL A 278 3.01 -4.16 13.25
C VAL A 278 2.80 -3.29 12.02
N VAL A 279 1.55 -3.10 11.65
CA VAL A 279 1.11 -2.10 10.69
C VAL A 279 0.50 -0.93 11.47
N PHE A 280 0.92 0.29 11.17
CA PHE A 280 0.43 1.50 11.83
C PHE A 280 -0.13 2.50 10.84
N ASP A 281 -1.46 2.62 10.83
CA ASP A 281 -2.17 3.69 10.14
C ASP A 281 -2.18 4.94 11.04
N ARG A 282 -1.38 5.94 10.65
CA ARG A 282 -1.27 7.21 11.36
C ARG A 282 -2.52 8.07 11.22
N SER A 283 -3.23 7.96 10.10
CA SER A 283 -4.41 8.77 9.80
C SER A 283 -5.61 8.31 10.63
N ALA A 284 -5.87 6.99 10.66
CA ALA A 284 -6.92 6.39 11.49
C ALA A 284 -6.48 6.13 12.94
N LYS A 285 -5.19 6.32 13.25
CA LYS A 285 -4.57 5.98 14.54
C LYS A 285 -4.84 4.52 14.92
N ARG A 286 -4.70 3.60 13.97
CA ARG A 286 -4.95 2.16 14.19
C ARG A 286 -3.67 1.37 14.06
N VAL A 287 -3.52 0.40 14.94
CA VAL A 287 -2.38 -0.53 14.96
C VAL A 287 -2.90 -1.95 14.90
N SER A 288 -2.29 -2.77 14.05
CA SER A 288 -2.54 -4.21 13.92
C SER A 288 -1.22 -4.96 13.82
N LEU A 289 -1.22 -6.27 14.08
CA LEU A 289 -0.06 -7.10 13.71
C LEU A 289 0.10 -7.08 12.19
N SER A 290 1.34 -7.20 11.73
CA SER A 290 1.60 -7.56 10.34
C SER A 290 1.23 -9.02 10.11
N ASP A 291 0.90 -9.39 8.88
CA ASP A 291 0.56 -10.78 8.52
C ASP A 291 1.75 -11.71 8.82
N ALA A 292 2.97 -11.26 8.55
CA ALA A 292 4.18 -11.98 8.90
C ALA A 292 4.36 -12.22 10.41
N ALA A 293 3.93 -11.27 11.27
CA ALA A 293 3.95 -11.46 12.71
C ALA A 293 2.83 -12.39 13.20
N ARG A 294 1.73 -12.52 12.44
CA ARG A 294 0.62 -13.45 12.73
C ARG A 294 0.97 -14.89 12.38
N ASP A 295 1.63 -15.12 11.25
CA ASP A 295 2.03 -16.46 10.79
C ASP A 295 3.21 -17.04 11.60
N ALA A 296 3.96 -16.16 12.26
CA ALA A 296 5.04 -16.55 13.13
C ALA A 296 4.52 -17.10 14.47
N GLY A 297 4.23 -18.41 14.55
CA GLY A 297 4.16 -19.16 15.82
C GLY A 297 5.42 -19.03 16.70
N ARG A 298 6.47 -18.39 16.16
CA ARG A 298 7.73 -18.01 16.82
C ARG A 298 7.60 -16.77 17.73
N LEU A 299 6.68 -15.82 17.45
CA LEU A 299 6.56 -14.58 18.22
C LEU A 299 6.04 -14.82 19.65
N GLU A 300 5.06 -15.72 19.80
CA GLU A 300 4.56 -16.14 21.12
C GLU A 300 5.65 -16.84 21.94
N GLY A 301 6.52 -17.62 21.28
CA GLY A 301 7.69 -18.24 21.90
C GLY A 301 8.64 -17.19 22.51
N TYR A 302 8.99 -16.17 21.74
CA TYR A 302 9.84 -15.08 22.25
C TYR A 302 9.17 -14.20 23.29
N LEU A 303 7.86 -13.95 23.21
CA LEU A 303 7.14 -13.18 24.22
C LEU A 303 6.98 -13.93 25.55
N ASN A 304 7.09 -15.26 25.52
CA ASN A 304 7.04 -16.15 26.69
C ASN A 304 8.42 -16.49 27.26
N GLU A 305 9.51 -16.27 26.50
CA GLU A 305 10.85 -16.24 27.09
C GLU A 305 10.92 -15.11 28.13
N SER A 306 11.19 -15.48 29.38
CA SER A 306 11.38 -14.54 30.46
C SER A 306 12.65 -13.74 30.20
N PHE A 307 12.50 -12.51 29.71
CA PHE A 307 13.58 -11.51 29.59
C PHE A 307 13.97 -10.87 30.94
N ASP A 308 13.73 -11.59 32.04
CA ASP A 308 14.11 -11.17 33.39
C ASP A 308 15.58 -11.53 33.60
N ASP A 309 16.44 -10.53 33.53
CA ASP A 309 17.80 -10.51 34.09
C ASP A 309 17.99 -9.18 34.84
#